data_AF-A0A2X1KF96-F1
#
_entry.id   AF-A0A2X1KF96-F1
#
_cell.length_a   1.000
_cell.length_b   1.000
_cell.length_c   1.000
_cell.angle_alpha   90.00
_cell.angle_beta   90.00
_cell.angle_gamma   90.00
#
_symmetry.space_group_name_H-M   'P 1'
#
loop_
_entity.id
_entity.type
_entity.pdbx_description
1 polymer ?
#
loop_
_entity_poly.entity_id
_entity_poly.type
_entity_poly.pdbx_seq_one_letter_code
_entity_poly.pdbx_strand_id
1 'polypeptide(L)'
;MPSPRPKNCLTASRIRQVYLDCAAKLGVDPLTCVALEDSVNGMIASKAARMRSIVVPAPEAQNDPRFVLADVKLSSLTELTAKDLLG
;
A
#
# COMPACT_ATOMS: atom_id res chain seq x y z
N MET A 1 -12.45 -11.39 21.86
CA MET A 1 -13.24 -12.24 20.92
C MET A 1 -13.26 -11.55 19.56
N PRO A 2 -12.60 -12.06 18.51
CA PRO A 2 -12.68 -11.43 17.20
C PRO A 2 -14.08 -11.62 16.60
N SER A 3 -14.70 -10.54 16.14
CA SER A 3 -16.04 -10.55 15.54
C SER A 3 -16.08 -11.34 14.22
N PRO A 4 -17.20 -12.00 13.88
CA PRO A 4 -17.31 -12.77 12.64
C PRO A 4 -17.34 -11.83 11.43
N ARG A 5 -16.31 -11.90 10.58
CA ARG A 5 -16.26 -11.13 9.33
C ARG A 5 -17.27 -11.68 8.31
N PRO A 6 -18.04 -10.82 7.62
CA PRO A 6 -19.04 -11.25 6.64
C PRO A 6 -18.37 -11.93 5.42
N LYS A 7 -19.00 -13.02 4.96
CA LYS A 7 -18.48 -13.98 3.98
C LYS A 7 -18.36 -13.46 2.53
N ASN A 8 -18.62 -12.17 2.27
CA ASN A 8 -18.52 -11.57 0.93
C ASN A 8 -17.19 -10.84 0.68
N CYS A 9 -16.25 -10.85 1.64
CA CYS A 9 -14.98 -10.12 1.60
C CYS A 9 -13.76 -11.04 1.43
N LEU A 10 -13.94 -12.23 0.84
CA LEU A 10 -12.94 -13.31 0.88
C LEU A 10 -11.76 -13.15 -0.10
N THR A 11 -11.76 -12.16 -1.00
CA THR A 11 -10.67 -11.97 -1.97
C THR A 11 -9.73 -10.78 -1.69
N ALA A 12 -10.07 -9.86 -0.77
CA ALA A 12 -9.28 -8.64 -0.56
C ALA A 12 -8.56 -8.53 0.82
N SER A 13 -8.93 -9.35 1.82
CA SER A 13 -8.64 -9.01 3.23
C SER A 13 -7.26 -9.42 3.77
N ARG A 14 -6.48 -10.30 3.12
CA ARG A 14 -5.20 -10.77 3.69
C ARG A 14 -4.03 -9.81 3.47
N ILE A 15 -3.87 -9.27 2.27
CA ILE A 15 -2.72 -8.39 1.94
C ILE A 15 -2.80 -7.09 2.75
N ARG A 16 -4.01 -6.53 2.91
CA ARG A 16 -4.25 -5.38 3.82
C ARG A 16 -3.84 -5.68 5.26
N GLN A 17 -4.16 -6.88 5.76
CA GLN A 17 -3.87 -7.23 7.16
C GLN A 17 -2.36 -7.23 7.44
N VAL A 18 -1.53 -7.63 6.45
CA VAL A 18 -0.06 -7.58 6.58
C VAL A 18 0.42 -6.15 6.88
N TYR A 19 -0.16 -5.14 6.23
CA TYR A 19 0.14 -3.74 6.49
C TYR A 19 -0.27 -3.29 7.89
N LEU A 20 -1.48 -3.64 8.33
CA LEU A 20 -1.96 -3.31 9.67
C LEU A 20 -1.11 -3.97 10.76
N ASP A 21 -0.74 -5.24 10.55
CA ASP A 21 0.11 -5.99 11.47
C ASP A 21 1.53 -5.40 11.50
N CYS A 22 2.05 -4.93 10.36
CA CYS A 22 3.34 -4.25 10.28
C CYS A 22 3.33 -2.95 11.11
N ALA A 23 2.33 -2.09 10.92
CA ALA A 23 2.18 -0.86 11.69
C ALA A 23 2.05 -1.14 13.19
N ALA A 24 1.27 -2.16 13.57
CA ALA A 24 1.13 -2.59 14.96
C ALA A 24 2.45 -3.07 15.57
N LYS A 25 3.26 -3.83 14.82
CA LYS A 25 4.59 -4.30 15.25
C LYS A 25 5.60 -3.15 15.38
N LEU A 26 5.48 -2.13 14.55
CA LEU A 26 6.28 -0.90 14.62
C LEU A 26 5.78 0.07 15.71
N GLY A 27 4.59 -0.16 16.28
CA GLY A 27 4.00 0.71 17.29
C GLY A 27 3.56 2.08 16.75
N VAL A 28 3.23 2.17 15.45
CA VAL A 28 2.83 3.42 14.78
C VAL A 28 1.40 3.33 14.24
N ASP A 29 0.75 4.48 14.06
CA ASP A 29 -0.56 4.56 13.41
C ASP A 29 -0.39 4.29 11.90
N PRO A 30 -1.18 3.37 11.28
CA PRO A 30 -1.17 3.18 9.82
C PRO A 30 -1.33 4.46 9.00
N LEU A 31 -2.03 5.47 9.52
CA LEU A 31 -2.17 6.78 8.87
C LEU A 31 -0.85 7.55 8.75
N THR A 32 0.13 7.21 9.57
CA THR A 32 1.48 7.78 9.54
C THR A 32 2.47 6.92 8.77
N CYS A 33 2.02 5.80 8.19
CA CYS A 33 2.86 4.91 7.40
C CYS A 33 2.85 5.29 5.93
N VAL A 34 4.00 5.03 5.29
CA VAL A 34 4.17 5.02 3.85
C VAL A 34 4.55 3.60 3.38
N ALA A 35 3.86 3.11 2.36
CA ALA A 35 4.10 1.84 1.72
C ALA A 35 4.78 2.05 0.36
N LEU A 36 5.87 1.32 0.12
CA LEU A 36 6.57 1.25 -1.17
C LEU A 36 6.14 -0.05 -1.86
N GLU A 37 5.56 0.03 -3.05
CA GLU A 37 4.94 -1.11 -3.73
C GLU A 37 5.29 -1.17 -5.23
N ASP A 38 5.34 -2.37 -5.80
CA ASP A 38 5.61 -2.59 -7.23
C ASP A 38 4.40 -3.09 -8.02
N SER A 39 3.32 -3.45 -7.30
CA SER A 39 2.14 -4.09 -7.86
C SER A 39 0.84 -3.36 -7.50
N VAL A 40 -0.17 -3.48 -8.38
CA VAL A 40 -1.50 -2.89 -8.14
C VAL A 40 -2.17 -3.50 -6.90
N ASN A 41 -1.99 -4.80 -6.67
CA ASN A 41 -2.60 -5.47 -5.52
C ASN A 41 -2.02 -4.96 -4.20
N GLY A 42 -0.70 -4.76 -4.15
CA GLY A 42 -0.01 -4.20 -3.01
C GLY A 42 -0.41 -2.75 -2.74
N MET A 43 -0.44 -1.91 -3.78
CA MET A 43 -0.95 -0.53 -3.71
C MET A 43 -2.40 -0.46 -3.21
N ILE A 44 -3.30 -1.32 -3.71
CA ILE A 44 -4.69 -1.38 -3.23
C ILE A 44 -4.73 -1.79 -1.75
N ALA A 45 -3.90 -2.75 -1.34
CA ALA A 45 -3.83 -3.21 0.03
C ALA A 45 -3.31 -2.14 1.00
N SER A 46 -2.29 -1.37 0.62
CA SER A 46 -1.74 -0.27 1.41
C SER A 46 -2.76 0.87 1.55
N LYS A 47 -3.43 1.24 0.45
CA LYS A 47 -4.52 2.22 0.46
C LYS A 47 -5.70 1.77 1.30
N ALA A 48 -6.09 0.49 1.19
CA ALA A 48 -7.10 -0.06 2.07
C ALA A 48 -6.66 0.12 3.54
N ALA A 49 -5.40 -0.23 3.87
CA ALA A 49 -4.87 -0.16 5.23
C ALA A 49 -4.79 1.26 5.83
N ARG A 50 -5.02 2.33 5.05
CA ARG A 50 -4.99 3.70 5.59
C ARG A 50 -3.71 4.45 5.22
N MET A 51 -2.80 3.81 4.49
CA MET A 51 -1.41 4.27 4.36
C MET A 51 -1.21 5.14 3.13
N ARG A 52 -0.19 6.00 3.17
CA ARG A 52 0.37 6.63 1.98
C ARG A 52 0.99 5.55 1.09
N SER A 53 0.82 5.62 -0.22
CA SER A 53 1.31 4.63 -1.18
C SER A 53 2.20 5.29 -2.21
N ILE A 54 3.46 4.85 -2.27
CA ILE A 54 4.42 5.19 -3.31
C ILE A 54 4.64 3.92 -4.14
N VAL A 55 4.53 4.02 -5.46
CA VAL A 55 4.69 2.87 -6.35
C VAL A 55 5.90 3.01 -7.26
N VAL A 56 6.62 1.90 -7.44
CA VAL A 56 7.68 1.71 -8.44
C VAL A 56 7.32 0.48 -9.26
N PRO A 57 6.46 0.62 -10.29
CA PRO A 57 5.89 -0.53 -10.97
C PRO A 57 6.94 -1.47 -11.58
N ALA A 58 6.68 -2.77 -11.48
CA ALA A 58 7.43 -3.76 -12.26
C ALA A 58 7.37 -3.43 -13.77
N PRO A 59 8.39 -3.80 -14.57
CA PRO A 59 8.48 -3.47 -15.99
C PRO A 59 7.20 -3.76 -16.79
N GLU A 60 6.58 -4.92 -16.56
CA GLU A 60 5.34 -5.36 -17.19
C GLU A 60 4.10 -4.53 -16.82
N ALA A 61 4.13 -3.83 -15.68
CA ALA A 61 3.00 -3.08 -15.13
C ALA A 61 3.17 -1.56 -15.25
N GLN A 62 4.28 -1.05 -15.82
CA GLN A 62 4.59 0.39 -15.87
C GLN A 62 3.46 1.27 -16.40
N ASN A 63 2.69 0.78 -17.37
CA ASN A 63 1.60 1.52 -18.01
C ASN A 63 0.21 1.19 -17.45
N ASP A 64 0.12 0.43 -16.36
CA ASP A 64 -1.16 0.09 -15.76
C ASP A 64 -1.84 1.36 -15.21
N PRO A 65 -3.03 1.73 -15.73
CA PRO A 65 -3.71 2.96 -15.33
C PRO A 65 -4.17 2.92 -13.87
N ARG A 66 -4.28 1.74 -13.25
CA ARG A 66 -4.72 1.60 -11.86
C ARG A 66 -3.75 2.24 -10.87
N PHE A 67 -2.49 2.44 -11.25
CA PHE A 67 -1.51 3.17 -10.45
C PHE A 67 -1.85 4.64 -10.21
N VAL A 68 -2.88 5.19 -10.86
CA VAL A 68 -3.44 6.51 -10.54
C VAL A 68 -3.92 6.64 -9.09
N LEU A 69 -4.16 5.52 -8.40
CA LEU A 69 -4.54 5.52 -6.99
C LEU A 69 -3.35 5.75 -6.05
N ALA A 70 -2.11 5.61 -6.50
CA ALA A 70 -0.93 5.88 -5.68
C ALA A 70 -0.78 7.39 -5.41
N ASP A 71 -0.18 7.75 -4.27
CA ASP A 71 0.15 9.15 -3.96
C ASP A 71 1.34 9.64 -4.80
N VAL A 72 2.30 8.75 -5.07
CA VAL A 72 3.47 9.00 -5.92
C VAL A 72 3.74 7.76 -6.76
N LYS A 73 4.07 7.96 -8.04
CA LYS A 73 4.56 6.93 -8.95
C LYS A 73 5.95 7.33 -9.43
N LEU A 74 6.94 6.51 -9.13
CA LEU A 74 8.33 6.70 -9.57
C LEU A 74 8.68 5.68 -10.65
N SER A 75 9.68 6.01 -11.47
CA SER A 75 10.22 5.06 -12.45
C SER A 75 11.26 4.12 -11.81
N SER A 76 11.90 4.57 -10.73
CA SER A 76 12.92 3.85 -9.98
C SER A 76 12.96 4.32 -8.52
N LEU A 77 13.35 3.42 -7.60
CA LEU A 77 13.59 3.80 -6.20
C LEU A 77 14.73 4.80 -6.02
N THR A 78 15.64 4.91 -7.01
CA THR A 78 16.72 5.92 -6.98
C THR A 78 16.21 7.35 -7.08
N GLU A 79 14.96 7.55 -7.54
CA GLU A 79 14.30 8.86 -7.62
C GLU A 79 13.63 9.28 -6.31
N LEU A 80 13.58 8.38 -5.32
CA LEU A 80 12.84 8.61 -4.08
C LEU A 80 13.46 9.76 -3.27
N THR A 81 12.63 10.74 -2.92
CA THR A 81 13.03 11.89 -2.09
C THR A 81 12.28 11.91 -0.75
N ALA A 82 12.78 12.72 0.19
CA ALA A 82 12.09 12.98 1.45
C ALA A 82 10.70 13.59 1.24
N LYS A 83 10.51 14.38 0.17
CA LYS A 83 9.22 14.98 -0.17
C LYS A 83 8.18 13.91 -0.53
N ASP A 84 8.59 12.89 -1.27
CA ASP A 84 7.70 11.80 -1.66
C ASP A 84 7.19 11.02 -0.45
N LEU A 85 8.07 10.81 0.54
CA LEU A 85 7.78 10.13 1.80
C LEU A 85 6.86 10.94 2.73
N LEU A 86 7.11 12.25 2.87
CA LEU A 86 6.45 13.08 3.88
C LEU A 86 5.10 13.66 3.42
N GLY A 87 4.87 13.82 2.11
CA GLY A 87 3.63 14.36 1.56
C GLY A 87 3.54 15.87 1.65
#